data_AF-A0A0C3AKU7-F1
#
_entry.id   AF-A0A0C3AKU7-F1
#
_cell.length_a   1.000
_cell.length_b   1.000
_cell.length_c   1.000
_cell.angle_alpha   90.00
_cell.angle_beta   90.00
_cell.angle_gamma   90.00
#
_symmetry.space_group_name_H-M   'P 1'
#
loop_
_entity.id
_entity.type
_entity.pdbx_description
1 polymer ?
#
loop_
_entity_poly.entity_id
_entity_poly.type
_entity_poly.pdbx_seq_one_letter_code
_entity_poly.pdbx_strand_id
1 'polypeptide(L)' 'MRTKSGEVAHDICVTCGTFVTLPVATVNCLEVLWGADAKQFRAGRWLETDITPQAQELQGYHYLVTIWDGPKTCLGGCF' A
#
# COMPACT_ATOMS: atom_id res chain seq x y z
N MET A 1 -11.65 6.89 9.31
CA MET A 1 -12.82 7.69 8.85
C MET A 1 -13.71 7.97 10.05
N ARG A 2 -14.35 9.13 10.15
CA ARG A 2 -15.32 9.43 11.22
C ARG A 2 -16.74 9.54 10.65
N THR A 3 -17.72 9.05 11.39
CA THR A 3 -19.15 9.21 11.07
C THR A 3 -19.61 10.65 11.30
N LYS A 4 -20.84 10.98 10.89
CA LYS A 4 -21.46 12.28 11.20
C LYS A 4 -21.62 12.50 12.71
N SER A 5 -21.72 11.44 13.52
CA SER A 5 -21.74 11.50 14.99
C SER A 5 -20.34 11.69 15.61
N GLY A 6 -19.27 11.65 14.81
CA GLY A 6 -17.89 11.80 15.27
C GLY A 6 -17.22 10.49 15.69
N GLU A 7 -17.94 9.37 15.65
CA GLU A 7 -17.42 8.05 15.99
C GLU A 7 -16.48 7.54 14.89
N VAL A 8 -15.50 6.71 15.27
CA VAL A 8 -14.58 6.09 14.30
C VAL A 8 -15.33 4.96 13.59
N ALA A 9 -15.40 5.02 12.27
CA ALA A 9 -15.90 3.92 11.46
C ALA A 9 -14.77 2.92 11.21
N HIS A 10 -15.00 1.66 11.61
CA HIS A 10 -14.09 0.53 11.36
C HIS A 10 -14.41 -0.18 10.03
N ASP A 11 -15.64 -0.03 9.55
CA ASP A 11 -16.15 -0.74 8.38
C ASP A 11 -16.87 0.24 7.44
N ILE A 12 -16.84 -0.08 6.15
CA ILE A 12 -17.62 0.61 5.12
C ILE A 12 -18.42 -0.42 4.33
N CYS A 13 -19.67 -0.09 4.01
CA CYS A 13 -20.49 -0.94 3.15
C CYS A 13 -20.13 -0.68 1.69
N VAL A 14 -19.77 -1.73 0.96
CA VAL A 14 -19.48 -1.69 -0.48
C VAL A 14 -20.46 -2.63 -1.17
N THR A 15 -21.29 -2.11 -2.06
CA THR A 15 -22.29 -2.92 -2.78
C THR A 15 -21.62 -3.78 -3.85
N CYS A 16 -22.23 -4.93 -4.14
CA CYS A 16 -21.77 -5.80 -5.23
C CYS A 16 -21.72 -5.03 -6.56
N GLY A 17 -20.65 -5.25 -7.33
CA GLY A 17 -20.39 -4.55 -8.59
C GLY A 17 -19.71 -3.18 -8.44
N THR A 18 -19.44 -2.71 -7.22
CA THR A 18 -18.64 -1.50 -7.01
C THR A 18 -17.22 -1.69 -7.53
N PHE A 19 -16.76 -0.75 -8.36
CA PHE A 19 -15.36 -0.72 -8.79
C PHE A 19 -14.47 -0.21 -7.66
N VAL A 20 -13.57 -1.05 -7.18
CA VAL A 20 -12.56 -0.71 -6.17
C VAL A 20 -11.20 -0.66 -6.85
N THR A 21 -10.46 0.43 -6.65
CA THR A 21 -9.14 0.64 -7.23
C THR A 21 -8.10 0.92 -6.16
N LEU A 22 -6.89 0.39 -6.34
CA LEU A 22 -5.72 0.75 -5.56
C LEU A 22 -4.81 1.61 -6.44
N PRO A 23 -4.49 2.86 -6.04
CA PRO A 23 -3.57 3.70 -6.78
C PRO A 23 -2.12 3.27 -6.50
N VAL A 24 -1.66 2.21 -7.19
CA VAL A 24 -0.35 1.56 -6.97
C VAL A 24 0.81 2.57 -6.94
N ALA A 25 0.88 3.47 -7.92
CA ALA A 25 1.94 4.49 -7.98
C ALA A 25 1.91 5.42 -6.78
N THR A 26 0.72 5.83 -6.33
CA THR A 26 0.57 6.67 -5.14
C THR A 26 1.02 5.92 -3.90
N VAL A 27 0.55 4.68 -3.69
CA VAL A 27 0.91 3.87 -2.51
C VAL A 27 2.42 3.67 -2.44
N ASN A 28 3.07 3.29 -3.54
CA ASN A 28 4.51 3.04 -3.60
C ASN A 28 5.37 4.31 -3.48
N CYS A 29 4.78 5.51 -3.57
CA CYS A 29 5.47 6.80 -3.44
C CYS A 29 4.87 7.70 -2.35
N LEU A 30 4.05 7.13 -1.46
CA LEU A 30 3.38 7.88 -0.41
C LEU A 30 4.35 8.18 0.73
N GLU A 31 4.60 9.45 1.02
CA GLU A 31 5.59 9.87 2.03
C GLU A 31 5.27 9.35 3.44
N VAL A 32 4.00 9.17 3.80
CA VAL A 32 3.62 8.58 5.11
C VAL A 32 4.02 7.10 5.23
N LEU A 33 4.17 6.40 4.10
CA LEU A 33 4.63 5.02 4.08
C LEU A 33 6.14 4.95 3.85
N TRP A 34 6.70 5.76 2.96
CA TRP A 34 8.08 5.56 2.50
C TRP A 34 9.06 6.63 3.01
N GLY A 35 8.61 7.63 3.76
CA GLY A 35 9.43 8.75 4.23
C GLY A 35 9.55 9.88 3.21
N ALA A 36 10.30 10.92 3.55
CA ALA A 36 10.44 12.13 2.72
C ALA A 36 11.07 11.87 1.33
N ASP A 37 11.83 10.79 1.21
CA ASP A 37 12.49 10.34 -0.01
C ASP A 37 11.64 9.38 -0.85
N ALA A 38 10.34 9.22 -0.56
CA ALA A 38 9.42 8.31 -1.25
C ALA A 38 9.37 8.44 -2.78
N LYS A 39 9.71 9.63 -3.29
CA LYS A 39 9.69 9.97 -4.72
C LYS A 39 11.08 9.90 -5.37
N GLN A 40 12.09 9.50 -4.61
CA GLN A 40 13.47 9.37 -5.09
C GLN A 40 13.80 7.91 -5.35
N PHE A 41 14.67 7.67 -6.33
CA PHE A 41 15.24 6.35 -6.53
C PHE A 41 16.29 6.07 -5.43
N ARG A 42 15.95 5.20 -4.48
CA ARG A 42 16.84 4.80 -3.37
C ARG A 42 16.83 3.29 -3.18
N ALA A 43 17.68 2.59 -3.93
CA ALA A 43 17.83 1.14 -3.82
C ALA A 43 18.30 0.68 -2.43
N GLY A 44 19.08 1.52 -1.72
CA GLY A 44 19.55 1.26 -0.35
C GLY A 44 18.42 0.94 0.64
N ARG A 45 17.19 1.39 0.38
CA ARG A 45 16.01 1.10 1.19
C ARG A 45 15.81 -0.39 1.49
N TRP A 46 16.03 -1.25 0.49
CA TRP A 46 15.89 -2.71 0.63
C TRP A 46 17.19 -3.42 0.99
N LEU A 47 18.34 -2.81 0.68
CA LEU A 47 19.65 -3.41 0.97
C LEU A 47 20.09 -3.19 2.41
N GLU A 48 19.82 -1.99 2.95
CA GLU A 48 20.16 -1.58 4.31
C GLU A 48 19.03 -1.90 5.29
N THR A 49 17.91 -2.45 4.80
CA THR A 49 16.67 -2.70 5.58
C THR A 49 16.11 -1.41 6.22
N ASP A 50 16.32 -0.27 5.56
CA ASP A 50 15.81 1.05 5.97
C ASP A 50 14.38 1.28 5.46
N ILE A 51 13.47 0.41 5.90
CA ILE A 51 12.05 0.44 5.56
C ILE A 51 11.29 0.96 6.77
N THR A 52 10.42 1.95 6.54
CA THR A 52 9.66 2.55 7.65
C THR A 52 8.73 1.50 8.28
N PRO A 53 8.40 1.62 9.58
CA PRO A 53 7.41 0.75 10.21
C PRO A 53 6.05 0.78 9.51
N GLN A 54 5.65 1.92 8.95
CA GLN A 54 4.38 2.07 8.24
C GLN A 54 4.37 1.32 6.91
N ALA A 55 5.46 1.35 6.15
CA ALA A 55 5.57 0.54 4.94
C ALA A 55 5.55 -0.96 5.27
N GLN A 56 6.12 -1.37 6.41
CA GLN A 56 6.14 -2.77 6.84
C GLN A 56 4.75 -3.38 7.09
N GLU A 57 3.71 -2.55 7.24
CA GLU A 57 2.31 -3.02 7.33
C GLU A 57 1.78 -3.57 6.00
N LEU A 58 2.37 -3.17 4.86
CA LEU A 58 1.99 -3.67 3.54
C LEU A 58 2.43 -5.14 3.37
N GLN A 59 1.48 -6.01 3.05
CA GLN A 59 1.73 -7.46 2.90
C GLN A 59 2.37 -7.86 1.55
N GLY A 60 2.53 -6.91 0.62
CA GLY A 60 3.07 -7.16 -0.71
C GLY A 60 4.57 -7.51 -0.72
N TYR A 61 5.07 -7.97 -1.86
CA TYR A 61 6.48 -8.34 -2.05
C TYR A 61 7.40 -7.15 -1.75
N HIS A 62 8.33 -7.32 -0.81
CA HIS A 62 9.19 -6.24 -0.29
C HIS A 62 8.41 -4.97 0.11
N TYR A 63 7.22 -5.17 0.67
CA TYR A 63 6.31 -4.10 1.08
C TYR A 63 5.80 -3.22 -0.07
N LEU A 64 5.98 -3.65 -1.31
CA LEU A 64 5.47 -2.96 -2.51
C LEU A 64 4.17 -3.60 -2.98
N VAL A 65 3.29 -2.78 -3.55
CA VAL A 65 2.03 -3.24 -4.16
C VAL A 65 2.10 -3.30 -5.68
N THR A 66 3.31 -3.26 -6.27
CA THR A 66 3.52 -3.27 -7.72
C THR A 66 2.96 -4.50 -8.40
N ILE A 67 3.15 -5.67 -7.78
CA ILE A 67 2.58 -6.94 -8.23
C ILE A 67 1.27 -7.28 -7.53
N TRP A 68 0.65 -6.31 -6.85
CA TRP A 68 -0.50 -6.50 -5.96
C TRP A 68 -0.24 -7.52 -4.85
N ASP A 69 -1.24 -7.75 -4.00
CA ASP A 69 -1.23 -8.78 -2.98
C ASP A 69 -2.57 -9.55 -2.99
N GLY A 70 -2.59 -10.72 -2.38
CA GLY A 70 -3.77 -11.54 -2.18
C GLY A 70 -4.25 -12.30 -3.42
N PRO A 71 -5.54 -12.72 -3.46
CA PRO A 71 -6.08 -13.62 -4.49
C PRO A 71 -6.04 -13.07 -5.93
N LYS A 72 -5.79 -11.78 -6.09
CA LYS A 72 -5.72 -11.07 -7.39
C LYS A 72 -4.30 -10.55 -7.69
N THR A 73 -3.28 -11.09 -7.02
CA THR A 73 -1.87 -10.77 -7.30
C THR A 73 -1.51 -11.06 -8.77
N CYS A 74 -0.53 -10.32 -9.29
CA CYS A 74 -0.05 -10.50 -10.66
C CYS A 74 0.64 -11.87 -10.80
N LEU A 75 0.12 -12.72 -11.69
CA LEU A 75 0.70 -14.03 -11.95
C LEU A 75 2.14 -13.95 -12.52
N GLY A 76 2.48 -12.82 -13.16
CA GLY A 76 3.81 -12.57 -13.70
C GLY A 76 4.88 -12.21 -12.67
N GLY A 77 4.54 -12.05 -11.39
CA GLY A 77 5.50 -11.61 -10.37
C GLY A 77 6.58 -12.64 -10.01
N CYS A 78 6.34 -13.92 -10.30
CA CYS A 78 7.25 -15.02 -9.96
C CYS A 78 8.08 -15.54 -11.15
N PHE A 79 7.93 -14.95 -12.33
CA PHE A 79 8.64 -15.33 -13.57
C PHE A 79 9.66 -14.25 -13.95
#